data_AF-A0A7Y3JPJ3-F1
#
_entry.id   AF-A0A7Y3JPJ3-F1
#
_cell.length_a   1.000
_cell.length_b   1.000
_cell.length_c   1.000
_cell.angle_alpha   90.00
_cell.angle_beta   90.00
_cell.angle_gamma   90.00
#
_symmetry.space_group_name_H-M   'P 1'
#
loop_
_entity.id
_entity.type
_entity.pdbx_description
1 polymer ?
#
loop_
_entity_poly.entity_id
_entity_poly.type
_entity_poly.pdbx_seq_one_letter_code
_entity_poly.pdbx_strand_id
1 'polypeptide(L)'
;MITAIREVRRAKGLTLEEVGRRCTPPTTAQTIGRLETGTRTVSVGWLNRIAAALGVEAADLVKLPERPDLPVAALIGPDGARAPRKSAVVIAPQPAPELVAVIAEASVGDYRAGDEIWCERLATDRFASALNRDVLVPRPSGRFAFGRLLGREEGKIHLLPLGVGARQQVYTDPPWLARAVRLVRSL
;
A
#
# COMPACT_ATOMS: atom_id res chain seq x y z
N MET A 1 10.01 16.17 -2.86
CA MET A 1 10.10 15.68 -1.47
C MET A 1 9.90 16.87 -0.56
N ILE A 2 8.75 16.98 0.09
CA ILE A 2 8.52 18.04 1.07
C ILE A 2 9.22 17.56 2.36
N THR A 3 10.20 18.29 2.86
CA THR A 3 10.92 17.93 4.10
C THR A 3 10.35 18.76 5.25
N ALA A 4 10.32 18.21 6.47
CA ALA A 4 9.91 18.93 7.67
C ALA A 4 11.08 19.74 8.29
N ILE A 5 12.25 19.76 7.64
CA ILE A 5 13.50 20.36 8.14
C ILE A 5 13.27 21.80 8.62
N ARG A 6 12.58 22.64 7.82
CA ARG A 6 12.31 24.03 8.16
C ARG A 6 11.45 24.18 9.41
N GLU A 7 10.44 23.33 9.56
CA GLU A 7 9.50 23.37 10.68
C GLU A 7 10.18 22.92 11.96
N VAL A 8 10.90 21.79 11.91
CA VAL A 8 11.65 21.25 13.05
C VAL A 8 12.74 22.24 13.49
N ARG A 9 13.48 22.84 12.56
CA ARG A 9 14.48 23.86 12.89
C ARG A 9 13.86 25.06 13.59
N ARG A 10 12.73 25.58 13.06
CA ARG A 10 12.02 26.72 13.66
C ARG A 10 11.50 26.40 15.05
N ALA A 11 10.94 25.20 15.25
CA ALA A 11 10.49 24.74 16.57
C ALA A 11 11.64 24.64 17.58
N LYS A 12 12.85 24.27 17.12
CA LYS A 12 14.07 24.24 17.93
C LYS A 12 14.73 25.62 18.11
N GLY A 13 14.19 26.68 17.51
CA GLY A 13 14.73 28.04 17.60
C GLY A 13 16.11 28.23 16.94
N LEU A 14 16.52 27.35 16.02
CA LEU A 14 17.86 27.37 15.43
C LEU A 14 17.90 28.19 14.12
N THR A 15 19.00 28.90 13.88
CA THR A 15 19.27 29.57 12.59
C THR A 15 19.81 28.57 11.56
N LEU A 16 19.75 28.91 10.27
CA LEU A 16 20.34 28.07 9.21
C LEU A 16 21.84 27.87 9.41
N GLU A 17 22.52 28.91 9.89
CA GLU A 17 23.95 28.89 10.20
C GLU A 17 24.27 27.97 11.37
N GLU A 18 23.47 28.03 12.44
CA GLU A 18 23.65 27.18 13.61
C GLU A 18 23.44 25.69 13.28
N VAL A 19 22.44 25.37 12.45
CA VAL A 19 22.26 24.00 11.94
C VAL A 19 23.44 23.59 11.06
N GLY A 20 23.92 24.48 10.19
CA GLY A 20 25.09 24.23 9.34
C GLY A 20 26.34 23.89 10.15
N ARG A 21 26.58 24.60 11.26
CA ARG A 21 27.69 24.37 12.19
C ARG A 21 27.57 23.05 12.94
N ARG A 22 26.35 22.64 13.31
CA ARG A 22 26.06 21.38 14.02
C ARG A 22 26.15 20.13 13.14
N CYS A 23 26.09 20.28 11.82
CA CYS A 23 26.28 19.17 10.89
C CYS A 23 27.70 18.58 10.99
N THR A 24 27.83 17.27 10.73
CA THR A 24 29.14 16.61 10.60
C THR A 24 29.25 15.94 9.21
N PRO A 25 30.16 16.39 8.34
CA PRO A 25 31.00 17.60 8.48
C PRO A 25 30.16 18.90 8.48
N PRO A 26 30.68 20.00 9.07
CA PRO A 26 30.00 21.30 9.04
C PRO A 26 29.72 21.76 7.62
N THR A 27 28.61 22.48 7.45
CA THR A 27 28.16 22.97 6.14
C THR A 27 27.65 24.41 6.24
N THR A 28 27.31 24.99 5.09
CA THR A 28 26.90 26.40 4.99
C THR A 28 25.39 26.57 5.16
N ALA A 29 24.98 27.73 5.69
CA ALA A 29 23.57 28.12 5.79
C ALA A 29 22.84 28.05 4.44
N GLN A 30 23.53 28.38 3.33
CA GLN A 30 23.00 28.26 1.96
C GLN A 30 22.68 26.80 1.58
N THR A 31 23.50 25.85 2.02
CA THR A 31 23.26 24.42 1.78
C THR A 31 22.04 23.94 2.57
N ILE A 32 21.92 24.32 3.84
CA ILE A 32 20.72 24.03 4.64
C ILE A 32 19.47 24.67 4.01
N GLY A 33 19.56 25.93 3.57
CA GLY A 33 18.46 26.64 2.92
C GLY A 33 17.95 25.94 1.66
N ARG A 34 18.86 25.44 0.80
CA ARG A 34 18.47 24.67 -0.40
C ARG A 34 17.77 23.34 -0.07
N LEU A 35 18.19 22.69 1.02
CA LEU A 35 17.58 21.44 1.50
C LEU A 35 16.18 21.70 2.12
N GLU A 36 15.98 22.85 2.75
CA GLU A 36 14.66 23.30 3.25
C GLU A 36 13.70 23.67 2.12
N THR A 37 14.19 24.30 1.06
CA THR A 37 13.35 24.74 -0.08
C THR A 37 13.11 23.64 -1.12
N GLY A 38 13.69 22.44 -0.93
CA GLY A 38 13.47 21.30 -1.83
C GLY A 38 14.06 21.46 -3.23
N THR A 39 14.97 22.41 -3.44
CA THR A 39 15.64 22.66 -4.75
C THR A 39 16.73 21.62 -5.06
N ARG A 40 16.93 20.65 -4.16
CA ARG A 40 17.82 19.50 -4.33
C ARG A 40 17.20 18.27 -3.67
N THR A 41 17.24 17.12 -4.34
CA THR A 41 16.83 15.84 -3.75
C THR A 41 17.72 15.53 -2.55
N VAL A 42 17.13 15.35 -1.38
CA VAL A 42 17.86 15.04 -0.14
C VAL A 42 18.19 13.56 -0.13
N SER A 43 19.47 13.21 -0.10
CA SER A 43 19.88 11.82 0.08
C SER A 43 19.67 11.37 1.53
N VAL A 44 19.54 10.05 1.75
CA VAL A 44 19.39 9.48 3.11
C VAL A 44 20.55 9.91 4.03
N GLY A 45 21.78 9.95 3.51
CA GLY A 45 22.94 10.42 4.27
C GLY A 45 22.84 11.89 4.70
N TRP A 46 22.23 12.75 3.87
CA TRP A 46 21.96 14.14 4.25
C TRP A 46 20.83 14.27 5.27
N LEU A 47 19.78 13.47 5.13
CA LEU A 47 18.67 13.42 6.07
C LEU A 47 19.17 13.06 7.47
N ASN A 48 19.98 12.00 7.60
CA ASN A 48 20.56 11.56 8.86
C ASN A 48 21.48 12.63 9.47
N ARG A 49 22.27 13.33 8.64
CA ARG A 49 23.15 14.41 9.10
C ARG A 49 22.36 15.58 9.69
N ILE A 50 21.27 15.98 9.03
CA ILE A 50 20.42 17.07 9.49
C ILE A 50 19.63 16.65 10.73
N ALA A 51 19.16 15.40 10.78
CA ALA A 51 18.48 14.83 11.95
C ALA A 51 19.37 14.91 13.19
N ALA A 52 20.64 14.48 13.06
CA ALA A 52 21.64 14.61 14.12
C ALA A 52 21.89 16.08 14.52
N ALA A 53 22.01 17.00 13.56
CA ALA A 53 22.22 18.42 13.83
C ALA A 53 21.03 19.10 14.55
N LEU A 54 19.81 18.60 14.31
CA LEU A 54 18.56 19.09 14.93
C LEU A 54 18.19 18.33 16.22
N GLY A 55 18.87 17.21 16.52
CA GLY A 55 18.58 16.35 17.65
C GLY A 55 17.19 15.72 17.55
N VAL A 56 16.87 15.14 16.38
CA VAL A 56 15.63 14.41 16.08
C VAL A 56 15.96 13.14 15.29
N GLU A 57 14.99 12.23 15.16
CA GLU A 57 15.13 11.07 14.29
C GLU A 57 14.95 11.47 12.82
N ALA A 58 15.60 10.74 11.91
CA ALA A 58 15.52 11.05 10.49
C ALA A 58 14.09 10.96 9.93
N ALA A 59 13.27 10.08 10.53
CA ALA A 59 11.85 9.93 10.22
C ALA A 59 11.05 11.23 10.48
N ASP A 60 11.41 12.01 11.50
CA ASP A 60 10.73 13.25 11.86
C ASP A 60 10.94 14.36 10.81
N LEU A 61 11.94 14.21 9.94
CA LEU A 61 12.27 15.18 8.89
C LEU A 61 11.58 14.90 7.55
N VAL A 62 10.88 13.77 7.43
CA VAL A 62 10.17 13.38 6.21
C VAL A 62 8.70 13.77 6.36
N LYS A 63 8.22 14.71 5.53
CA LYS A 63 6.77 14.86 5.39
C LYS A 63 6.27 13.75 4.50
N LEU A 64 5.37 12.94 5.05
CA LEU A 64 4.49 12.12 4.24
C LEU A 64 3.73 13.06 3.30
N PRO A 65 3.62 12.75 1.99
CA PRO A 65 2.79 13.56 1.10
C PRO A 65 1.40 13.69 1.72
N GLU A 66 0.86 14.90 1.74
CA GLU A 66 -0.55 15.10 2.09
C GLU A 66 -1.37 14.18 1.20
N ARG A 67 -2.20 13.36 1.84
CA ARG A 67 -3.08 12.41 1.15
C ARG A 67 -4.44 13.07 1.10
N PRO A 68 -4.80 13.72 -0.01
CA PRO A 68 -6.11 14.32 -0.10
C PRO A 68 -7.15 13.20 -0.01
N ASP A 69 -8.07 13.33 0.94
CA ASP A 69 -9.30 12.56 0.93
C ASP A 69 -10.08 12.92 -0.34
N LEU A 70 -10.60 11.91 -1.06
CA LEU A 70 -11.38 12.18 -2.27
C LEU A 70 -12.83 12.44 -1.85
N PRO A 71 -13.38 13.66 -1.99
CA PRO A 71 -14.75 13.94 -1.60
C PRO A 71 -15.75 13.17 -2.48
N VAL A 72 -16.76 12.57 -1.85
CA VAL A 72 -17.85 11.89 -2.56
C VAL A 72 -18.85 12.94 -3.05
N ALA A 73 -18.80 13.27 -4.34
CA ALA A 73 -19.74 14.20 -4.96
C ALA A 73 -21.14 13.58 -5.17
N ALA A 74 -21.22 12.29 -5.51
CA ALA A 74 -22.49 11.62 -5.83
C ALA A 74 -22.47 10.12 -5.51
N LEU A 75 -23.66 9.55 -5.34
CA LEU A 75 -23.97 8.13 -5.25
C LEU A 75 -24.82 7.73 -6.45
N ILE A 76 -24.41 6.70 -7.19
CA ILE A 76 -25.17 6.17 -8.34
C ILE A 76 -25.96 4.94 -7.87
N GLY A 77 -27.25 4.91 -8.20
CA GLY A 77 -28.14 3.75 -7.97
C GLY A 77 -29.10 3.54 -9.14
N PRO A 78 -30.10 2.66 -8.97
CA PRO A 78 -31.08 2.38 -10.04
C PRO A 78 -31.80 3.63 -10.57
N ASP A 79 -32.07 4.61 -9.71
CA ASP A 79 -32.77 5.86 -10.05
C ASP A 79 -31.83 6.98 -10.57
N GLY A 80 -30.55 6.67 -10.82
CA GLY A 80 -29.55 7.62 -11.29
C GLY A 80 -28.60 8.15 -10.20
N ALA A 81 -27.97 9.30 -10.47
CA ALA A 81 -26.98 9.93 -9.59
C ALA A 81 -27.64 10.90 -8.60
N ARG A 82 -27.29 10.81 -7.31
CA ARG A 82 -27.78 11.69 -6.24
C ARG A 82 -26.66 12.14 -5.31
N ALA A 83 -26.81 13.30 -4.68
CA ALA A 83 -25.89 13.73 -3.63
C ALA A 83 -26.00 12.82 -2.38
N PRO A 84 -24.91 12.59 -1.64
CA PRO A 84 -24.96 11.86 -0.37
C PRO A 84 -25.70 12.67 0.71
N ARG A 85 -26.44 12.00 1.59
CA ARG A 85 -27.19 12.66 2.69
C ARG A 85 -26.30 13.30 3.76
N LYS A 86 -25.05 12.85 3.86
CA LYS A 86 -24.02 13.34 4.77
C LYS A 86 -22.72 13.49 3.98
N SER A 87 -21.86 14.42 4.38
CA SER A 87 -20.52 14.53 3.80
C SER A 87 -19.79 13.19 3.93
N ALA A 88 -19.15 12.77 2.85
CA ALA A 88 -18.46 11.49 2.76
C ALA A 88 -17.19 11.65 1.91
N VAL A 89 -16.20 10.81 2.22
CA VAL A 89 -14.90 10.79 1.54
C VAL A 89 -14.50 9.35 1.22
N VAL A 90 -13.72 9.18 0.15
CA VAL A 90 -13.06 7.92 -0.20
C VAL A 90 -11.58 8.03 0.19
N ILE A 91 -11.13 7.05 0.97
CA ILE A 91 -9.72 6.92 1.35
C ILE A 91 -9.00 6.11 0.28
N ALA A 92 -7.89 6.65 -0.22
CA ALA A 92 -7.03 5.96 -1.17
C ALA A 92 -6.53 4.62 -0.59
N PRO A 93 -6.63 3.50 -1.32
CA PRO A 93 -6.08 2.22 -0.88
C PRO A 93 -4.59 2.33 -0.56
N GLN A 94 -4.12 1.69 0.52
CA GLN A 94 -2.71 1.71 0.90
C GLN A 94 -2.12 0.30 0.84
N PRO A 95 -0.93 0.11 0.26
CA PRO A 95 -0.22 -1.16 0.36
C PRO A 95 0.15 -1.42 1.82
N ALA A 96 0.12 -2.68 2.21
CA ALA A 96 0.55 -3.15 3.52
C ALA A 96 1.42 -4.40 3.35
N PRO A 97 2.34 -4.72 4.29
CA PRO A 97 3.31 -5.81 4.13
C PRO A 97 2.68 -7.19 3.86
N GLU A 98 1.47 -7.43 4.35
CA GLU A 98 0.69 -8.64 4.15
C GLU A 98 -0.01 -8.71 2.79
N LEU A 99 -0.04 -7.62 2.02
CA LEU A 99 -0.69 -7.57 0.72
C LEU A 99 0.23 -8.03 -0.40
N VAL A 100 -0.33 -8.84 -1.30
CA VAL A 100 0.26 -9.21 -2.60
C VAL A 100 -0.72 -8.85 -3.71
N ALA A 101 -0.22 -8.59 -4.91
CA ALA A 101 -1.05 -8.25 -6.07
C ALA A 101 -1.14 -9.42 -7.06
N VAL A 102 -2.31 -9.57 -7.67
CA VAL A 102 -2.55 -10.41 -8.86
C VAL A 102 -3.03 -9.47 -9.97
N ILE A 103 -2.42 -9.58 -11.15
CA ILE A 103 -2.85 -8.83 -12.33
C ILE A 103 -3.66 -9.77 -13.22
N ALA A 104 -4.88 -9.37 -13.58
CA ALA A 104 -5.68 -10.13 -14.53
C ALA A 104 -5.26 -9.76 -15.96
N GLU A 105 -4.57 -10.65 -16.65
CA GLU A 105 -4.16 -10.43 -18.06
C GLU A 105 -5.33 -10.59 -19.04
N ALA A 106 -6.38 -11.32 -18.62
CA ALA A 106 -7.60 -11.53 -19.39
C ALA A 106 -8.82 -11.49 -18.46
N SER A 107 -9.99 -11.21 -19.05
CA SER A 107 -11.25 -11.22 -18.30
C SER A 107 -11.62 -12.64 -17.87
N VAL A 108 -11.90 -12.83 -16.58
CA VAL A 108 -12.26 -14.12 -15.99
C VAL A 108 -13.13 -13.91 -14.75
N GLY A 109 -14.26 -14.62 -14.66
CA GLY A 109 -15.25 -14.38 -13.61
C GLY A 109 -15.68 -12.91 -13.58
N ASP A 110 -15.57 -12.29 -12.41
CA ASP A 110 -15.91 -10.87 -12.20
C ASP A 110 -14.74 -9.90 -12.53
N TYR A 111 -13.57 -10.43 -12.88
CA TYR A 111 -12.36 -9.66 -13.18
C TYR A 111 -12.24 -9.38 -14.68
N ARG A 112 -11.73 -8.19 -15.02
CA ARG A 112 -11.47 -7.73 -16.39
C ARG A 112 -9.97 -7.65 -16.64
N ALA A 113 -9.57 -7.73 -17.90
CA ALA A 113 -8.18 -7.52 -18.30
C ALA A 113 -7.66 -6.15 -17.80
N GLY A 114 -6.47 -6.15 -17.19
CA GLY A 114 -5.85 -4.98 -16.59
C GLY A 114 -6.21 -4.73 -15.12
N ASP A 115 -7.10 -5.53 -14.53
CA ASP A 115 -7.41 -5.41 -13.11
C ASP A 115 -6.21 -5.72 -12.22
N GLU A 116 -6.02 -4.87 -11.20
CA GLU A 116 -5.13 -5.14 -10.07
C GLU A 116 -5.96 -5.67 -8.89
N ILE A 117 -5.78 -6.94 -8.56
CA ILE A 117 -6.46 -7.60 -7.46
C ILE A 117 -5.50 -7.63 -6.27
N TRP A 118 -5.83 -6.89 -5.23
CA TRP A 118 -5.04 -6.86 -4.01
C TRP A 118 -5.53 -7.97 -3.08
N CYS A 119 -4.58 -8.80 -2.65
CA CYS A 119 -4.85 -10.00 -1.87
C CYS A 119 -4.09 -9.94 -0.54
N GLU A 120 -4.78 -10.24 0.56
CA GLU A 120 -4.18 -10.37 1.89
C GLU A 120 -3.64 -11.79 2.09
N ARG A 121 -2.33 -11.92 2.35
CA ARG A 121 -1.70 -13.20 2.63
C ARG A 121 -2.09 -13.70 4.02
N LEU A 122 -2.61 -14.93 4.06
CA LEU A 122 -3.04 -15.64 5.25
C LEU A 122 -2.13 -16.84 5.52
N ALA A 123 -1.80 -17.03 6.80
CA ALA A 123 -1.20 -18.25 7.29
C ALA A 123 -2.22 -19.40 7.35
N THR A 124 -1.73 -20.64 7.46
CA THR A 124 -2.53 -21.87 7.38
C THR A 124 -3.63 -21.95 8.43
N ASP A 125 -3.41 -21.43 9.63
CA ASP A 125 -4.41 -21.34 10.71
C ASP A 125 -5.59 -20.43 10.36
N ARG A 126 -5.41 -19.47 9.45
CA ARG A 126 -6.44 -18.49 9.07
C ARG A 126 -7.21 -18.81 7.79
N PHE A 127 -6.92 -19.92 7.11
CA PHE A 127 -7.59 -20.26 5.84
C PHE A 127 -9.12 -20.34 5.93
N ALA A 128 -9.68 -20.73 7.10
CA ALA A 128 -11.13 -20.81 7.29
C ALA A 128 -11.82 -19.45 7.08
N SER A 129 -11.13 -18.33 7.36
CA SER A 129 -11.63 -16.97 7.14
C SER A 129 -11.73 -16.56 5.67
N ALA A 130 -11.23 -17.40 4.75
CA ALA A 130 -11.28 -17.18 3.31
C ALA A 130 -12.26 -18.11 2.59
N LEU A 131 -13.06 -18.90 3.32
CA LEU A 131 -14.11 -19.72 2.71
C LEU A 131 -15.08 -18.85 1.89
N ASN A 132 -15.45 -19.33 0.71
CA ASN A 132 -16.27 -18.65 -0.29
C ASN A 132 -15.68 -17.33 -0.81
N ARG A 133 -14.38 -17.11 -0.63
CA ARG A 133 -13.64 -15.96 -1.19
C ARG A 133 -12.71 -16.44 -2.30
N ASP A 134 -12.41 -15.51 -3.20
CA ASP A 134 -11.42 -15.75 -4.24
C ASP A 134 -10.02 -15.63 -3.61
N VAL A 135 -9.18 -16.62 -3.86
CA VAL A 135 -7.86 -16.76 -3.23
C VAL A 135 -6.80 -17.14 -4.27
N LEU A 136 -5.59 -16.63 -4.07
CA LEU A 136 -4.37 -17.07 -4.71
C LEU A 136 -3.72 -18.15 -3.84
N VAL A 137 -3.40 -19.29 -4.44
CA VAL A 137 -2.77 -20.44 -3.78
C VAL A 137 -1.43 -20.72 -4.45
N PRO A 138 -0.30 -20.72 -3.71
CA PRO A 138 1.00 -21.13 -4.24
C PRO A 138 1.03 -22.63 -4.55
N ARG A 139 1.76 -23.00 -5.59
CA ARG A 139 2.00 -24.38 -6.02
C ARG A 139 3.51 -24.61 -6.17
N PRO A 140 3.96 -25.89 -6.15
CA PRO A 140 5.35 -26.23 -6.40
C PRO A 140 5.88 -25.62 -7.71
N SER A 141 7.17 -25.29 -7.70
CA SER A 141 7.90 -24.68 -8.83
C SER A 141 7.45 -23.25 -9.17
N GLY A 142 7.07 -22.46 -8.16
CA GLY A 142 6.71 -21.04 -8.35
C GLY A 142 5.41 -20.80 -9.11
N ARG A 143 4.56 -21.84 -9.22
CA ARG A 143 3.26 -21.74 -9.89
C ARG A 143 2.21 -21.24 -8.91
N PHE A 144 1.08 -20.78 -9.45
CA PHE A 144 -0.07 -20.36 -8.66
C PHE A 144 -1.36 -20.94 -9.21
N ALA A 145 -2.37 -21.03 -8.35
CA ALA A 145 -3.75 -21.22 -8.74
C ALA A 145 -4.59 -20.07 -8.16
N PHE A 146 -5.59 -19.64 -8.90
CA PHE A 146 -6.51 -18.59 -8.46
C PHE A 146 -7.95 -19.05 -8.67
N GLY A 147 -8.78 -18.88 -7.65
CA GLY A 147 -10.15 -19.40 -7.66
C GLY A 147 -10.87 -19.19 -6.33
N ARG A 148 -12.12 -19.63 -6.26
CA ARG A 148 -12.93 -19.58 -5.06
C ARG A 148 -12.57 -20.72 -4.12
N LEU A 149 -12.21 -20.41 -2.88
CA LEU A 149 -12.01 -21.41 -1.84
C LEU A 149 -13.38 -21.96 -1.39
N LEU A 150 -13.63 -23.24 -1.63
CA LEU A 150 -14.90 -23.89 -1.30
C LEU A 150 -14.84 -24.63 0.05
N GLY A 151 -13.69 -25.17 0.41
CA GLY A 151 -13.57 -26.04 1.57
C GLY A 151 -12.14 -26.28 2.01
N ARG A 152 -11.99 -26.84 3.20
CA ARG A 152 -10.73 -27.26 3.80
C ARG A 152 -10.97 -28.54 4.60
N GLU A 153 -10.15 -29.55 4.34
CA GLU A 153 -10.22 -30.86 4.99
C GLU A 153 -8.80 -31.39 5.16
N GLU A 154 -8.38 -31.76 6.37
CA GLU A 154 -7.11 -32.49 6.62
C GLU A 154 -5.90 -32.03 5.79
N GLY A 155 -5.50 -30.75 5.95
CA GLY A 155 -4.36 -30.18 5.19
C GLY A 155 -4.65 -29.86 3.72
N LYS A 156 -5.78 -30.32 3.18
CA LYS A 156 -6.22 -30.04 1.81
C LYS A 156 -7.15 -28.83 1.77
N ILE A 157 -7.12 -28.14 0.64
CA ILE A 157 -8.10 -27.11 0.30
C ILE A 157 -8.76 -27.44 -1.04
N HIS A 158 -10.02 -27.05 -1.15
CA HIS A 158 -10.86 -27.25 -2.33
C HIS A 158 -11.02 -25.90 -3.01
N LEU A 159 -10.48 -25.77 -4.22
CA LEU A 159 -10.46 -24.52 -4.98
C LEU A 159 -11.23 -24.70 -6.28
N LEU A 160 -12.16 -23.80 -6.57
CA LEU A 160 -12.86 -23.74 -7.85
C LEU A 160 -12.30 -22.60 -8.70
N PRO A 161 -11.61 -22.88 -9.83
CA PRO A 161 -11.17 -21.83 -10.74
C PRO A 161 -12.35 -21.00 -11.26
N LEU A 162 -12.10 -19.74 -11.59
CA LEU A 162 -13.15 -18.78 -11.97
C LEU A 162 -13.66 -18.94 -13.42
N GLY A 163 -13.04 -19.82 -14.21
CA GLY A 163 -13.44 -20.07 -15.59
C GLY A 163 -14.79 -20.79 -15.68
N VAL A 164 -15.58 -20.46 -16.70
CA VAL A 164 -16.86 -21.13 -16.97
C VAL A 164 -16.63 -22.64 -17.18
N GLY A 165 -17.42 -23.48 -16.51
CA GLY A 165 -17.30 -24.93 -16.60
C GLY A 165 -16.05 -25.52 -15.92
N ALA A 166 -15.29 -24.72 -15.17
CA ALA A 166 -14.15 -25.21 -14.41
C ALA A 166 -14.58 -26.26 -13.37
N ARG A 167 -13.75 -27.27 -13.19
CA ARG A 167 -13.93 -28.29 -12.16
C ARG A 167 -13.19 -27.89 -10.89
N GLN A 168 -13.73 -28.29 -9.75
CA GLN A 168 -13.05 -28.18 -8.46
C GLN A 168 -11.69 -28.89 -8.51
N GLN A 169 -10.68 -28.25 -7.94
CA GLN A 169 -9.31 -28.74 -7.80
C GLN A 169 -8.97 -28.84 -6.32
N VAL A 170 -8.15 -29.83 -5.96
CA VAL A 170 -7.73 -30.05 -4.56
C VAL A 170 -6.23 -29.78 -4.48
N TYR A 171 -5.85 -28.97 -3.50
CA TYR A 171 -4.45 -28.64 -3.22
C TYR A 171 -4.09 -29.09 -1.80
N THR A 172 -2.99 -29.81 -1.66
CA THR A 172 -2.51 -30.34 -0.38
C THR A 172 -1.47 -29.41 0.23
N ASP A 173 -1.66 -29.10 1.52
CA ASP A 173 -0.76 -28.36 2.40
C ASP A 173 -0.12 -27.11 1.79
N PRO A 174 -0.90 -26.17 1.24
CA PRO A 174 -0.31 -24.92 0.76
C PRO A 174 0.24 -24.13 1.95
N PRO A 175 1.49 -23.62 1.88
CA PRO A 175 2.15 -22.95 3.00
C PRO A 175 1.49 -21.62 3.40
N TRP A 176 0.75 -21.01 2.46
CA TRP A 176 -0.05 -19.81 2.66
C TRP A 176 -1.10 -19.74 1.54
N LEU A 177 -2.09 -18.85 1.67
CA LEU A 177 -2.94 -18.41 0.57
C LEU A 177 -3.13 -16.90 0.66
N ALA A 178 -3.51 -16.22 -0.43
CA ALA A 178 -3.82 -14.80 -0.38
C ALA A 178 -5.27 -14.53 -0.82
N ARG A 179 -6.08 -13.99 0.09
CA ARG A 179 -7.50 -13.71 -0.13
C ARG A 179 -7.69 -12.37 -0.84
N ALA A 180 -8.44 -12.34 -1.93
CA ALA A 180 -8.79 -11.09 -2.60
C ALA A 180 -9.61 -10.18 -1.67
N VAL A 181 -9.10 -8.97 -1.41
CA VAL A 181 -9.68 -7.98 -0.51
C VAL A 181 -10.02 -6.66 -1.20
N ARG A 182 -9.35 -6.35 -2.32
CA ARG A 182 -9.64 -5.13 -3.08
C ARG A 182 -9.39 -5.32 -4.57
N LEU A 183 -10.17 -4.60 -5.37
CA LEU A 183 -10.01 -4.48 -6.80
C LEU A 183 -9.69 -3.03 -7.13
N VAL A 184 -8.61 -2.80 -7.88
CA VAL A 184 -8.28 -1.49 -8.47
C VAL A 184 -8.35 -1.66 -9.98
N ARG A 185 -9.19 -0.83 -10.61
CA ARG A 185 -9.38 -0.83 -12.06
C ARG A 185 -9.28 0.61 -12.55
N SER A 186 -8.29 0.86 -13.39
CA SER A 186 -8.24 2.07 -14.21
C SER A 186 -9.29 1.94 -15.31
N LEU A 187 -10.15 2.96 -15.46
CA LEU A 187 -11.22 3.02 -16.46
C LEU A 187 -10.82 3.90 -17.65
#